data_AF-A0A4Q7YPN0-F1
#
_entry.id   AF-A0A4Q7YPN0-F1
#
_cell.length_a   1.000
_cell.length_b   1.000
_cell.length_c   1.000
_cell.angle_alpha   90.00
_cell.angle_beta   90.00
_cell.angle_gamma   90.00
#
_symmetry.space_group_name_H-M   'P 1'
#
loop_
_entity.id
_entity.type
_entity.pdbx_description
1 polymer ?
#
loop_
_entity_poly.entity_id
_entity_poly.type
_entity_poly.pdbx_seq_one_letter_code
_entity_poly.pdbx_strand_id
1 'polypeptide(L)'
;MSQVSTAKVPITPAYAQRLVDNTAKITNIDRDATVNQPAYPLFEALLRIKGLTLQPTYTNADVASLFDVSVHTIQSRAADGSLSSRKLIGRARFLPIDLETFLSESKNSGNV
;
A
#
# COMPACT_ATOMS: atom_id res chain seq x y z
N MET A 1 -28.74 52.26 19.37
CA MET A 1 -28.28 50.92 19.80
C MET A 1 -29.25 49.90 19.22
N SER A 2 -28.81 49.11 18.23
CA SER A 2 -29.66 48.13 17.52
C SER A 2 -29.64 46.80 18.27
N GLN A 3 -30.80 46.31 18.72
CA GLN A 3 -30.93 45.03 19.43
C GLN A 3 -30.93 43.88 18.41
N VAL A 4 -29.95 42.97 18.52
CA VAL A 4 -29.89 41.75 17.71
C VAL A 4 -30.81 40.71 18.35
N SER A 5 -31.97 40.47 17.73
CA SER A 5 -32.91 39.44 18.16
C SER A 5 -32.35 38.05 17.86
N THR A 6 -31.98 37.31 18.91
CA THR A 6 -31.57 35.90 18.83
C THR A 6 -32.82 35.01 18.93
N ALA A 7 -33.51 34.79 17.81
CA ALA A 7 -34.58 33.81 17.74
C ALA A 7 -33.99 32.39 17.83
N LYS A 8 -34.35 31.62 18.86
CA LYS A 8 -34.10 30.18 18.90
C LYS A 8 -34.91 29.52 17.78
N VAL A 9 -34.24 29.14 16.69
CA VAL A 9 -34.89 28.42 15.59
C VAL A 9 -35.33 27.04 16.12
N PRO A 10 -36.64 26.72 16.09
CA PRO A 10 -37.10 25.40 16.50
C PRO A 10 -36.58 24.36 15.51
N ILE A 11 -35.85 23.38 16.02
CA ILE A 11 -35.39 22.23 15.25
C ILE A 11 -36.64 21.47 14.80
N THR A 12 -37.00 21.53 13.52
CA THR A 12 -38.16 20.81 13.01
C THR A 12 -37.89 19.29 13.04
N PRO A 13 -38.90 18.45 13.30
CA PRO A 13 -38.72 16.99 13.36
C PRO A 13 -38.09 16.42 12.08
N ALA A 14 -38.39 17.02 10.92
CA ALA A 14 -37.79 16.68 9.64
C ALA A 14 -36.30 17.01 9.56
N TYR A 15 -35.84 18.11 10.18
CA TYR A 15 -34.41 18.44 10.23
C TYR A 15 -33.67 17.50 11.18
N ALA A 16 -34.25 17.16 12.33
CA ALA A 16 -33.71 16.15 13.23
C ALA A 16 -33.58 14.79 12.54
N GLN A 17 -34.58 14.38 11.76
CA GLN A 17 -34.55 13.13 11.00
C GLN A 17 -33.44 13.14 9.93
N ARG A 18 -33.29 14.25 9.18
CA ARG A 18 -32.19 14.38 8.20
C ARG A 18 -30.81 14.29 8.85
N LEU A 19 -30.64 14.78 10.08
CA LEU A 19 -29.37 14.67 10.79
C LEU A 19 -29.06 13.23 11.21
N VAL A 20 -30.04 12.46 11.68
CA VAL A 20 -29.83 11.04 12.02
C VAL A 20 -29.61 10.19 10.76
N ASP A 21 -30.36 10.46 9.69
CA ASP A 21 -30.19 9.76 8.40
C ASP A 21 -28.80 10.04 7.79
N ASN A 22 -28.32 11.29 7.92
CA ASN A 22 -26.98 11.65 7.48
C ASN A 22 -25.89 11.04 8.37
N THR A 23 -26.13 10.94 9.67
CA THR A 23 -25.19 10.29 10.60
C THR A 23 -25.04 8.81 10.25
N ALA A 24 -26.13 8.10 9.98
CA ALA A 24 -26.12 6.69 9.57
C ALA A 24 -25.36 6.45 8.25
N LYS A 25 -25.39 7.42 7.32
CA LYS A 25 -24.65 7.35 6.05
C LYS A 25 -23.13 7.52 6.24
N ILE A 26 -22.70 8.30 7.22
CA ILE A 26 -21.26 8.54 7.51
C ILE A 26 -20.67 7.38 8.31
N THR A 27 -21.46 6.72 9.16
CA THR A 27 -20.99 5.57 9.96
C THR A 27 -20.85 4.29 9.15
N ASN A 28 -21.58 4.16 8.03
CA ASN A 28 -21.42 3.05 7.06
C ASN A 28 -20.28 3.30 6.06
N ILE A 29 -19.26 4.06 6.43
CA ILE A 29 -17.93 3.96 5.82
C ILE A 29 -17.21 2.79 6.50
N ASP A 30 -17.91 1.66 6.61
CA ASP A 30 -17.33 0.43 7.08
C ASP A 30 -16.52 -0.16 5.93
N ARG A 31 -15.21 0.06 6.01
CA ARG A 31 -14.17 -0.99 5.88
C ARG A 31 -14.04 -1.74 4.55
N ASP A 32 -14.85 -1.45 3.54
CA ASP A 32 -14.70 -1.97 2.17
C ASP A 32 -14.03 -0.98 1.21
N ALA A 33 -13.33 0.01 1.76
CA ALA A 33 -12.06 0.37 1.17
C ALA A 33 -11.01 -0.69 1.57
N THR A 34 -11.31 -1.97 1.34
CA THR A 34 -10.30 -2.83 0.74
C THR A 34 -10.04 -2.22 -0.63
N VAL A 35 -9.31 -1.10 -0.62
CA VAL A 35 -8.47 -0.72 -1.75
C VAL A 35 -7.87 -2.03 -2.16
N ASN A 36 -8.17 -2.48 -3.37
CA ASN A 36 -7.71 -3.73 -3.95
C ASN A 36 -6.18 -3.62 -4.05
N GLN A 37 -5.53 -3.61 -2.89
CA GLN A 37 -4.11 -3.42 -2.72
C GLN A 37 -3.58 -4.69 -3.35
N PRO A 38 -2.74 -4.56 -4.38
CA PRO A 38 -2.17 -5.72 -5.02
C PRO A 38 -1.56 -6.60 -3.92
N ALA A 39 -2.14 -7.79 -3.74
CA ALA A 39 -1.70 -8.72 -2.73
C ALA A 39 -0.39 -9.34 -3.25
N TYR A 40 0.65 -9.32 -2.42
CA TYR A 40 1.95 -9.90 -2.75
C TYR A 40 2.20 -11.10 -1.85
N PRO A 41 1.52 -12.24 -2.06
CA PRO A 41 1.49 -13.32 -1.09
C PRO A 41 2.88 -13.90 -0.79
N LEU A 42 3.76 -14.01 -1.78
CA LEU A 42 5.11 -14.56 -1.57
C LEU A 42 6.01 -13.53 -0.89
N PHE A 43 5.98 -12.29 -1.37
CA PHE A 43 6.81 -11.23 -0.86
C PHE A 43 6.40 -10.81 0.55
N GLU A 44 5.10 -10.71 0.84
CA GLU A 44 4.59 -10.45 2.20
C GLU A 44 4.92 -11.59 3.15
N ALA A 45 4.87 -12.85 2.71
CA ALA A 45 5.31 -13.97 3.53
C ALA A 45 6.80 -13.85 3.88
N LEU A 46 7.64 -13.51 2.90
CA LEU A 46 9.08 -13.28 3.12
C LEU A 46 9.31 -12.13 4.12
N LEU A 47 8.62 -11.00 3.95
CA LEU A 47 8.72 -9.87 4.86
C LEU A 47 8.28 -10.23 6.27
N ARG A 48 7.18 -10.98 6.41
CA ARG A 48 6.67 -11.44 7.70
C ARG A 48 7.66 -12.34 8.43
N ILE A 49 8.31 -13.25 7.72
CA ILE A 49 9.36 -14.11 8.28
C ILE A 49 10.56 -13.27 8.75
N LYS A 50 10.92 -12.22 8.00
CA LYS A 50 12.00 -11.30 8.38
C LYS A 50 11.60 -10.24 9.43
N GLY A 51 10.34 -10.19 9.84
CA GLY A 51 9.84 -9.17 10.77
C GLY A 51 9.82 -7.76 10.18
N LEU A 52 9.74 -7.64 8.85
CA LEU A 52 9.74 -6.37 8.12
C LEU A 52 8.32 -6.01 7.67
N THR A 53 8.08 -4.72 7.47
CA THR A 53 6.82 -4.20 6.92
C THR A 53 6.94 -3.95 5.42
N LEU A 54 5.80 -4.01 4.72
CA LEU A 54 5.73 -3.72 3.30
C LEU A 54 6.03 -2.24 3.05
N GLN A 55 7.01 -1.97 2.19
CA GLN A 55 7.37 -0.61 1.76
C GLN A 55 6.84 -0.37 0.35
N PRO A 56 6.50 0.89 0.01
CA PRO A 56 5.97 1.23 -1.31
C PRO A 56 7.02 1.09 -2.42
N THR A 57 8.30 1.29 -2.11
CA THR A 57 9.42 1.20 -3.06
C THR A 57 10.67 0.65 -2.36
N TYR A 58 11.56 0.03 -3.13
CA TYR A 58 12.80 -0.56 -2.64
C TYR A 58 14.01 -0.12 -3.47
N THR A 59 15.15 0.07 -2.81
CA THR A 59 16.45 0.32 -3.44
C THR A 59 17.24 -0.98 -3.62
N ASN A 60 18.35 -0.93 -4.37
CA ASN A 60 19.26 -2.08 -4.50
C ASN A 60 19.79 -2.57 -3.13
N ALA A 61 20.00 -1.67 -2.18
CA ALA A 61 20.49 -2.01 -0.85
C ALA A 61 19.42 -2.73 -0.01
N ASP A 62 18.17 -2.25 -0.08
CA ASP A 62 17.06 -2.87 0.65
C ASP A 62 16.80 -4.28 0.11
N VAL A 63 16.78 -4.45 -1.21
CA VAL A 63 16.61 -5.75 -1.86
C VAL A 63 17.77 -6.70 -1.54
N ALA A 64 19.00 -6.20 -1.51
CA ALA A 64 20.16 -6.99 -1.11
C ALA A 64 20.03 -7.52 0.33
N SER A 65 19.60 -6.67 1.26
CA SER A 65 19.33 -7.06 2.66
C SER A 65 18.15 -8.04 2.77
N LEU A 66 17.10 -7.84 1.97
CA LEU A 66 15.93 -8.73 1.93
C LEU A 66 16.31 -10.14 1.52
N PHE A 67 17.18 -10.30 0.52
CA PHE A 67 17.61 -11.61 0.02
C PHE A 67 18.90 -12.15 0.65
N ASP A 68 19.53 -11.38 1.55
CA ASP A 68 20.83 -11.71 2.15
C ASP A 68 21.93 -11.96 1.10
N VAL A 69 21.98 -11.07 0.10
CA VAL A 69 22.96 -11.11 -1.00
C VAL A 69 23.71 -9.77 -1.11
N SER A 70 24.78 -9.76 -1.90
CA SER A 70 25.51 -8.52 -2.17
C SER A 70 24.70 -7.56 -3.05
N VAL A 71 24.89 -6.24 -2.85
CA VAL A 71 24.30 -5.20 -3.72
C VAL A 71 24.72 -5.39 -5.18
N HIS A 72 25.95 -5.85 -5.41
CA HIS A 72 26.46 -6.16 -6.75
C HIS A 72 25.66 -7.28 -7.42
N THR A 73 25.27 -8.31 -6.68
CA THR A 73 24.41 -9.40 -7.19
C THR A 73 23.06 -8.87 -7.67
N ILE A 74 22.44 -7.97 -6.91
CA ILE A 74 21.17 -7.33 -7.32
C ILE A 74 21.36 -6.43 -8.54
N GLN A 75 22.47 -5.67 -8.59
CA GLN A 75 22.79 -4.83 -9.75
C GLN A 75 23.02 -5.66 -11.02
N SER A 76 23.75 -6.78 -10.93
CA SER A 76 23.95 -7.71 -12.06
C SER A 76 22.62 -8.25 -12.53
N ARG A 77 21.79 -8.79 -11.62
CA ARG A 77 20.46 -9.31 -11.99
C ARG A 77 19.56 -8.27 -12.63
N ALA A 78 19.63 -7.03 -12.18
CA ALA A 78 18.91 -5.91 -12.77
C ALA A 78 19.46 -5.50 -14.15
N ALA A 79 20.77 -5.58 -14.36
CA ALA A 79 21.41 -5.30 -15.65
C ALA A 79 21.11 -6.41 -16.68
N ASP A 80 21.08 -7.67 -16.24
CA ASP A 80 20.79 -8.85 -17.05
C ASP A 80 19.28 -9.00 -17.34
N GLY A 81 18.44 -8.12 -16.77
CA GLY A 81 16.98 -8.13 -16.96
C GLY A 81 16.23 -9.20 -16.15
N SER A 82 16.94 -10.09 -15.46
CA SER A 82 16.34 -11.11 -14.58
C SER A 82 15.57 -10.53 -13.38
N LEU A 83 15.87 -9.29 -13.00
CA LEU A 83 15.12 -8.53 -11.99
C LEU A 83 14.65 -7.21 -12.60
N SER A 84 13.33 -7.01 -12.67
CA SER A 84 12.73 -5.83 -13.29
C SER A 84 13.06 -4.54 -12.52
N SER A 85 14.08 -3.80 -12.99
CA SER A 85 14.46 -2.49 -12.44
C SER A 85 13.71 -1.37 -13.18
N ARG A 86 13.00 -0.52 -12.43
CA ARG A 86 12.34 0.68 -12.94
C ARG A 86 13.16 1.93 -12.66
N LYS A 87 13.02 2.95 -13.53
CA LYS A 87 13.57 4.29 -13.29
C LYS A 87 12.56 5.09 -12.45
N LEU A 88 12.59 4.87 -11.13
CA LEU A 88 11.77 5.62 -10.17
C LEU A 88 12.50 6.88 -9.69
N ILE A 89 11.78 7.77 -9.01
CA ILE A 89 12.37 8.97 -8.44
C ILE A 89 13.37 8.62 -7.32
N GLY A 90 14.50 9.31 -7.28
CA GLY A 90 15.54 9.10 -6.28
C GLY A 90 16.38 7.83 -6.54
N ARG A 91 16.58 7.04 -5.47
CA ARG A 91 17.39 5.80 -5.51
C ARG A 91 16.54 4.52 -5.57
N ALA A 92 15.21 4.66 -5.53
CA ALA A 92 14.30 3.55 -5.64
C ALA A 92 14.39 2.92 -7.04
N ARG A 93 14.34 1.59 -7.11
CA ARG A 93 14.42 0.85 -8.37
C ARG A 93 13.34 -0.21 -8.52
N PHE A 94 12.78 -0.70 -7.42
CA PHE A 94 11.86 -1.83 -7.45
C PHE A 94 10.56 -1.48 -6.75
N LEU A 95 9.46 -1.92 -7.33
CA LEU A 95 8.17 -1.97 -6.67
C LEU A 95 7.94 -3.37 -6.07
N PRO A 96 7.06 -3.50 -5.06
CA PRO A 96 6.71 -4.81 -4.51
C PRO A 96 6.27 -5.82 -5.58
N ILE A 97 5.55 -5.37 -6.62
CA ILE A 97 5.12 -6.22 -7.75
C ILE A 97 6.29 -6.81 -8.54
N ASP A 98 7.39 -6.07 -8.68
CA ASP A 98 8.56 -6.55 -9.41
C ASP A 98 9.25 -7.67 -8.63
N LEU A 99 9.29 -7.54 -7.29
CA LEU A 99 9.84 -8.53 -6.38
C LEU A 99 8.95 -9.78 -6.27
N GLU A 100 7.63 -9.61 -6.24
CA GLU A 100 6.66 -10.71 -6.28
C GLU A 100 6.77 -11.51 -7.58
N THR A 101 6.87 -10.82 -8.72
CA THR A 101 7.07 -11.45 -10.03
C THR A 101 8.37 -12.25 -10.05
N PHE A 102 9.47 -11.67 -9.58
CA PHE A 102 10.77 -12.35 -9.47
C PHE A 102 10.69 -13.63 -8.60
N LEU A 103 10.04 -13.54 -7.44
CA LEU A 103 9.82 -14.70 -6.56
C LEU A 103 8.95 -15.78 -7.21
N SER A 104 7.94 -15.36 -7.97
CA SER A 104 7.04 -16.27 -8.68
C SER A 104 7.74 -16.98 -9.83
N GLU A 105 8.58 -16.28 -10.60
CA GLU A 105 9.35 -16.82 -11.72
C GLU A 105 10.45 -17.78 -11.27
N SER A 106 11.06 -17.53 -10.11
CA SER A 106 12.12 -18.38 -9.52
C SER A 106 11.69 -19.84 -9.35
N LYS A 107 10.40 -20.10 -9.10
CA LYS A 107 9.84 -21.46 -8.95
C LYS A 107 10.05 -22.36 -10.18
N ASN A 108 10.24 -21.79 -11.37
CA ASN A 108 10.41 -22.55 -12.61
C ASN A 108 11.88 -22.82 -12.99
N SER A 109 12.85 -22.29 -12.24
CA SER A 109 14.28 -22.51 -12.51
C SER A 109 14.88 -23.75 -11.84
N GLY A 110 14.07 -24.48 -11.08
CA GLY A 110 14.45 -25.73 -10.40
C GLY A 110 13.97 -27.00 -11.12
N ASN A 111 14.04 -27.06 -12.46
CA ASN A 111 13.90 -28.33 -13.17
C ASN A 111 15.27 -29.02 -13.19
N VAL A 112 15.47 -29.90 -12.21
CA VAL A 112 16.55 -30.90 -12.15
C VAL A 112 16.18 -32.08 -13.04
#